data_AF-A0A538ICX7-F1
#
_entry.id   AF-A0A538ICX7-F1
#
_cell.length_a   1.000
_cell.length_b   1.000
_cell.length_c   1.000
_cell.angle_alpha   90.00
_cell.angle_beta   90.00
_cell.angle_gamma   90.00
#
_symmetry.space_group_name_H-M   'P 1'
#
loop_
_entity.id
_entity.type
_entity.pdbx_description
1 polymer ?
#
loop_
_entity_poly.entity_id
_entity_poly.type
_entity_poly.pdbx_seq_one_letter_code
_entity_poly.pdbx_strand_id
1 'polypeptide(L)'
;MAAGEGRREPRAARRGSLQPRGRADRPRRRARSVHAGDGASHPLGAEPVRGSGLGARSQRGGGGDRRDRSRTAALPADRAAGPCVIDTHAHLAALDDADEAVARAAEAGVTRILTVGTDVDDCRRALSLAERHEGVFAILGIHPHEAGTATTDDLAALRDLLEHPKAVAVGETGLDWYRDYAPHDAQRRLFAAELELASELGKPVVIHTRAADDDTFAALDDFTGTVVLHCFSSPRMLPIALQRGWYVSFAGNATFPKAVDLRLAA
;
A
#
# COMPACT_ATOMS: atom_id res chain seq x y z
N MET A 1 24.04 -67.94 17.34
CA MET A 1 22.96 -68.95 17.29
C MET A 1 21.77 -68.39 18.06
N ALA A 2 20.82 -67.82 17.32
CA ALA A 2 19.43 -68.28 17.13
C ALA A 2 18.48 -67.41 18.00
N ALA A 3 17.91 -66.34 17.45
CA ALA A 3 16.68 -66.28 16.63
C ALA A 3 15.41 -66.23 17.49
N GLY A 4 14.64 -65.15 17.31
CA GLY A 4 13.37 -64.89 17.99
C GLY A 4 12.70 -63.66 17.39
N GLU A 5 12.35 -63.74 16.10
CA GLU A 5 11.53 -62.77 15.39
C GLU A 5 10.09 -62.78 15.93
N GLY A 6 9.57 -61.61 16.30
CA GLY A 6 8.16 -61.39 16.60
C GLY A 6 7.59 -60.34 15.65
N ARG A 7 7.23 -60.76 14.42
CA ARG A 7 6.47 -59.93 13.47
C ARG A 7 5.03 -59.77 13.98
N ARG A 8 4.55 -58.54 14.14
CA ARG A 8 3.12 -58.22 14.24
C ARG A 8 2.70 -57.50 12.96
N GLU A 9 1.78 -58.12 12.24
CA GLU A 9 1.14 -57.60 11.03
C GLU A 9 0.19 -56.42 11.33
N PRO A 10 -0.11 -55.57 10.32
CA PRO A 10 -0.86 -54.34 10.49
C PRO A 10 -2.37 -54.58 10.43
N ARG A 11 -3.14 -53.97 11.36
CA ARG A 11 -4.61 -53.92 11.28
C ARG A 11 -5.06 -52.82 10.33
N ALA A 12 -5.70 -53.22 9.24
CA ALA A 12 -6.35 -52.36 8.27
C ALA A 12 -7.64 -51.69 8.81
N ALA A 13 -7.77 -50.42 8.45
CA ALA A 13 -8.96 -49.60 8.15
C ALA A 13 -10.32 -49.93 8.81
N ARG A 14 -10.83 -48.96 9.59
CA ARG A 14 -12.25 -48.65 9.63
C ARG A 14 -12.47 -47.25 9.05
N ARG A 15 -12.96 -47.21 7.81
CA ARG A 15 -13.49 -46.01 7.15
C ARG A 15 -14.83 -45.67 7.82
N GLY A 16 -14.83 -44.64 8.67
CA GLY A 16 -16.05 -43.98 9.13
C GLY A 16 -16.46 -42.93 8.11
N SER A 17 -17.54 -43.17 7.38
CA SER A 17 -18.19 -42.21 6.48
C SER A 17 -18.84 -41.09 7.29
N LEU A 18 -18.17 -39.93 7.35
CA LEU A 18 -18.78 -38.68 7.79
C LEU A 18 -19.70 -38.17 6.68
N GLN A 19 -21.00 -38.41 6.82
CA GLN A 19 -22.02 -37.74 6.02
C GLN A 19 -22.07 -36.24 6.40
N PRO A 20 -22.02 -35.30 5.44
CA PRO A 20 -22.25 -33.90 5.72
C PRO A 20 -23.74 -33.68 6.03
N ARG A 21 -24.02 -33.17 7.23
CA ARG A 21 -25.36 -32.71 7.64
C ARG A 21 -25.78 -31.54 6.74
N GLY A 22 -26.97 -31.66 6.15
CA GLY A 22 -27.57 -30.68 5.25
C GLY A 22 -27.64 -29.29 5.88
N ARG A 23 -27.16 -28.30 5.13
CA ARG A 23 -27.29 -26.88 5.48
C ARG A 23 -28.70 -26.44 5.09
N ALA A 24 -29.45 -25.96 6.08
CA ALA A 24 -30.79 -25.42 5.89
C ALA A 24 -30.76 -24.20 4.95
N ASP A 25 -31.64 -24.22 3.97
CA ASP A 25 -31.88 -23.21 2.96
C ASP A 25 -32.39 -21.92 3.62
N ARG A 26 -31.66 -20.80 3.45
CA ARG A 26 -32.09 -19.47 3.90
C ARG A 26 -32.55 -18.67 2.68
N PRO A 27 -33.78 -18.11 2.69
CA PRO A 27 -34.34 -17.44 1.52
C PRO A 27 -33.61 -16.13 1.20
N ARG A 28 -33.17 -16.01 -0.06
CA ARG A 28 -32.62 -14.78 -0.65
C ARG A 28 -33.68 -13.69 -0.65
N ARG A 29 -33.47 -12.63 0.14
CA ARG A 29 -34.28 -11.40 0.04
C ARG A 29 -33.87 -10.65 -1.24
N ARG A 30 -34.80 -10.58 -2.19
CA ARG A 30 -34.72 -9.71 -3.37
C ARG A 30 -34.78 -8.25 -2.93
N ALA A 31 -33.68 -7.51 -3.08
CA ALA A 31 -33.72 -6.06 -3.03
C ALA A 31 -34.31 -5.54 -4.34
N ARG A 32 -35.30 -4.67 -4.20
CA ARG A 32 -36.10 -4.09 -5.28
C ARG A 32 -35.29 -3.02 -6.02
N SER A 33 -35.40 -3.03 -7.34
CA SER A 33 -34.95 -1.96 -8.23
C SER A 33 -35.66 -0.65 -7.87
N VAL A 34 -34.89 0.39 -7.61
CA VAL A 34 -35.40 1.76 -7.45
C VAL A 34 -35.15 2.48 -8.76
N HIS A 35 -36.23 2.91 -9.42
CA HIS A 35 -36.19 3.81 -10.56
C HIS A 35 -35.73 5.20 -10.08
N ALA A 36 -34.64 5.71 -10.64
CA ALA A 36 -34.31 7.13 -10.60
C ALA A 36 -34.95 7.79 -11.82
N GLY A 37 -35.97 8.61 -11.56
CA GLY A 37 -36.60 9.49 -12.54
C GLY A 37 -35.76 10.74 -12.80
N ASP A 38 -36.02 11.30 -13.97
CA ASP A 38 -35.48 12.51 -14.57
C ASP A 38 -35.30 13.72 -13.64
N GLY A 39 -34.26 14.50 -13.95
CA GLY A 39 -34.31 15.95 -13.77
C GLY A 39 -33.17 16.57 -12.97
N ALA A 40 -32.05 16.89 -13.63
CA ALA A 40 -31.31 18.13 -13.34
C ALA A 40 -30.35 18.44 -14.49
N SER A 41 -30.72 19.46 -15.25
CA SER A 41 -29.97 20.13 -16.31
C SER A 41 -28.61 20.65 -15.85
N HIS A 42 -27.55 20.26 -16.57
CA HIS A 42 -26.24 20.90 -16.56
C HIS A 42 -26.31 22.29 -17.20
N PRO A 43 -25.75 23.35 -16.59
CA PRO A 43 -25.32 24.52 -17.34
C PRO A 43 -23.90 24.30 -17.87
N LEU A 44 -23.81 24.24 -19.21
CA LEU A 44 -22.59 24.41 -19.99
C LEU A 44 -22.09 25.86 -19.87
N GLY A 45 -20.77 26.04 -19.82
CA GLY A 45 -20.14 27.31 -20.22
C GLY A 45 -19.17 27.91 -19.21
N ALA A 46 -17.89 27.54 -19.33
CA ALA A 46 -16.79 28.39 -18.90
C ALA A 46 -15.62 28.23 -19.89
N GLU A 47 -15.63 29.05 -20.92
CA GLU A 47 -14.51 29.26 -21.85
C GLU A 47 -13.30 29.87 -21.09
N PRO A 48 -12.06 29.48 -21.38
CA PRO A 48 -10.88 30.06 -20.75
C PRO A 48 -10.51 31.39 -21.42
N VAL A 49 -10.55 32.48 -20.64
CA VAL A 49 -10.09 33.81 -21.05
C VAL A 49 -8.57 33.77 -21.29
N ARG A 50 -8.16 33.92 -22.56
CA ARG A 50 -6.77 34.16 -22.96
C ARG A 50 -6.36 35.58 -22.57
N GLY A 51 -5.67 35.71 -21.44
CA GLY A 51 -4.98 36.94 -21.05
C GLY A 51 -3.66 37.10 -21.79
N SER A 52 -3.66 37.92 -22.83
CA SER A 52 -2.46 38.49 -23.47
C SER A 52 -1.79 39.49 -22.53
N GLY A 53 -0.56 39.22 -22.10
CA GLY A 53 0.19 40.13 -21.23
C GLY A 53 1.58 39.63 -20.84
N LEU A 54 2.43 39.29 -21.82
CA LEU A 54 3.86 39.06 -21.57
C LEU A 54 4.57 40.42 -21.44
N GLY A 55 4.47 41.01 -20.25
CA GLY A 55 5.42 42.04 -19.81
C GLY A 55 6.77 41.40 -19.52
N ALA A 56 7.79 41.84 -20.25
CA ALA A 56 9.18 41.42 -20.10
C ALA A 56 9.63 41.52 -18.63
N ARG A 57 9.99 40.38 -18.02
CA ARG A 57 10.76 40.35 -16.77
C ARG A 57 12.20 40.00 -17.09
N SER A 58 13.08 40.89 -16.64
CA SER A 58 14.52 40.86 -16.78
C SER A 58 15.11 39.52 -16.37
N GLN A 59 15.99 39.00 -17.22
CA GLN A 59 16.94 37.97 -16.85
C GLN A 59 17.80 38.47 -15.68
N ARG A 60 17.63 37.87 -14.50
CA ARG A 60 18.67 37.85 -13.48
C ARG A 60 19.02 36.40 -13.21
N GLY A 61 20.30 36.10 -13.45
CA GLY A 61 20.89 34.78 -13.33
C GLY A 61 20.78 34.20 -11.92
N GLY A 62 20.79 32.88 -11.89
CA GLY A 62 20.70 32.09 -10.68
C GLY A 62 20.48 30.63 -11.06
N GLY A 63 21.44 30.04 -11.78
CA GLY A 63 21.55 28.59 -11.93
C GLY A 63 21.84 27.98 -10.56
N GLY A 64 20.82 27.87 -9.73
CA GLY A 64 20.86 27.16 -8.46
C GLY A 64 20.51 25.71 -8.72
N ASP A 65 21.53 24.87 -8.79
CA ASP A 65 21.46 23.43 -8.60
C ASP A 65 20.49 23.14 -7.44
N ARG A 66 19.29 22.61 -7.78
CA ARG A 66 18.28 22.20 -6.79
C ARG A 66 18.73 20.89 -6.16
N ARG A 67 19.85 20.95 -5.43
CA ARG A 67 20.24 19.85 -4.56
C ARG A 67 19.14 19.66 -3.54
N ASP A 68 18.64 18.43 -3.50
CA ASP A 68 17.75 17.95 -2.47
C ASP A 68 18.35 18.26 -1.10
N ARG A 69 17.79 19.24 -0.40
CA ARG A 69 18.26 19.71 0.92
C ARG A 69 17.96 18.68 2.01
N SER A 70 17.24 17.60 1.71
CA SER A 70 16.99 16.51 2.65
C SER A 70 18.27 15.74 2.97
N ARG A 71 19.21 15.64 2.02
CA ARG A 71 20.47 14.88 2.17
C ARG A 71 21.42 15.45 3.23
N THR A 72 21.26 16.72 3.60
CA THR A 72 22.15 17.43 4.53
C THR A 72 21.43 18.06 5.73
N ALA A 73 20.14 17.75 5.92
CA ALA A 73 19.40 18.20 7.08
C ALA A 73 19.91 17.44 8.33
N ALA A 74 20.97 17.96 8.94
CA ALA A 74 21.47 17.47 10.22
C ALA A 74 20.33 17.56 11.24
N LEU A 75 20.08 16.46 11.93
CA LEU A 75 19.19 16.48 13.09
C LEU A 75 19.79 17.41 14.16
N PRO A 76 18.97 18.16 14.90
CA PRO A 76 19.46 19.00 15.98
C PRO A 76 20.32 18.19 16.97
N ALA A 77 21.52 18.70 17.28
CA ALA A 77 22.50 18.01 18.12
C ALA A 77 22.02 17.80 19.57
N ASP A 78 20.94 18.47 19.97
CA ASP A 78 20.36 18.48 21.31
C ASP A 78 19.06 17.65 21.41
N ARG A 79 18.74 16.84 20.40
CA ARG A 79 17.54 16.00 20.44
C ARG A 79 17.70 14.97 21.57
N ALA A 80 17.01 15.18 22.69
CA ALA A 80 16.83 14.16 23.71
C ALA A 80 16.36 12.87 23.03
N ALA A 81 16.82 11.70 23.49
CA ALA A 81 16.43 10.40 22.94
C ALA A 81 14.89 10.32 22.90
N GLY A 82 14.34 10.64 21.73
CA GLY A 82 12.91 10.77 21.53
C GLY A 82 12.23 9.41 21.62
N PRO A 83 10.89 9.37 21.69
CA PRO A 83 10.18 8.11 21.59
C PRO A 83 10.61 7.37 20.33
N CYS A 84 10.71 6.04 20.43
CA CYS A 84 10.93 5.15 19.30
C CYS A 84 9.93 5.47 18.18
N VAL A 85 10.42 5.92 17.02
CA VAL A 85 9.61 6.18 15.83
C VAL A 85 9.69 4.97 14.90
N ILE A 86 8.57 4.63 14.28
CA ILE A 86 8.51 3.62 13.21
C ILE A 86 8.32 4.38 11.91
N ASP A 87 9.22 4.16 10.95
CA ASP A 87 8.97 4.56 9.57
C ASP A 87 8.13 3.48 8.89
N THR A 88 6.86 3.78 8.65
CA THR A 88 5.92 2.79 8.12
C THR A 88 5.99 2.62 6.60
N HIS A 89 6.79 3.42 5.89
CA HIS A 89 6.83 3.36 4.42
C HIS A 89 8.10 3.99 3.84
N ALA A 90 9.11 3.16 3.54
CA ALA A 90 10.35 3.60 2.92
C ALA A 90 10.74 2.73 1.71
N HIS A 91 11.17 3.33 0.60
CA HIS A 91 11.75 2.58 -0.53
C HIS A 91 13.26 2.44 -0.35
N LEU A 92 13.70 1.68 0.66
CA LEU A 92 15.14 1.57 0.96
C LEU A 92 15.93 0.92 -0.19
N ALA A 93 15.31 -0.01 -0.92
CA ALA A 93 15.93 -0.67 -2.08
C ALA A 93 16.24 0.28 -3.26
N ALA A 94 15.65 1.49 -3.27
CA ALA A 94 15.92 2.53 -4.25
C ALA A 94 17.10 3.43 -3.86
N LEU A 95 17.70 3.25 -2.68
CA LEU A 95 18.85 4.01 -2.22
C LEU A 95 20.16 3.38 -2.73
N ASP A 96 21.16 4.22 -2.97
CA ASP A 96 22.51 3.77 -3.35
C ASP A 96 23.15 2.90 -2.25
N ASP A 97 22.95 3.26 -0.98
CA ASP A 97 23.40 2.51 0.19
C ASP A 97 22.28 2.41 1.24
N ALA A 98 21.53 1.32 1.15
CA ALA A 98 20.42 1.04 2.07
C ALA A 98 20.91 0.69 3.49
N ASP A 99 22.06 0.03 3.62
CA ASP A 99 22.58 -0.42 4.91
C ASP A 99 23.07 0.79 5.74
N GLU A 100 23.76 1.75 5.11
CA GLU A 100 24.12 3.03 5.72
C GLU A 100 22.87 3.84 6.10
N ALA A 101 21.84 3.85 5.24
CA ALA A 101 20.59 4.55 5.55
C ALA A 101 19.89 3.98 6.79
N VAL A 102 19.83 2.64 6.94
CA VAL A 102 19.27 1.97 8.12
C VAL A 102 20.08 2.32 9.39
N ALA A 103 21.41 2.32 9.31
CA ALA A 103 22.26 2.68 10.44
C ALA A 103 22.00 4.12 10.91
N ARG A 104 21.98 5.08 9.98
CA ARG A 104 21.67 6.49 10.30
C ARG A 104 20.26 6.68 10.84
N ALA A 105 19.28 5.92 10.34
CA ALA A 105 17.92 5.93 10.85
C ALA A 105 17.85 5.47 12.31
N ALA A 106 18.60 4.41 12.66
CA ALA A 106 18.69 3.93 14.03
C ALA A 106 19.33 4.96 14.98
N GLU A 107 20.41 5.63 14.55
CA GLU A 107 21.03 6.74 15.30
C GLU A 107 20.05 7.92 15.52
N ALA A 108 19.12 8.12 14.59
CA ALA A 108 18.05 9.11 14.68
C ALA A 108 16.85 8.68 15.55
N GLY A 109 16.84 7.46 16.08
CA GLY A 109 15.73 6.90 16.87
C GLY A 109 14.64 6.18 16.07
N VAL A 110 14.84 5.98 14.76
CA VAL A 110 13.97 5.18 13.88
C VAL A 110 14.48 3.75 13.88
N THR A 111 14.00 2.95 14.83
CA THR A 111 14.51 1.58 15.05
C THR A 111 13.68 0.50 14.34
N ARG A 112 12.54 0.89 13.76
CA ARG A 112 11.75 0.02 12.89
C ARG A 112 11.42 0.72 11.58
N ILE A 113 11.62 0.02 10.48
CA ILE A 113 11.35 0.53 9.13
C ILE A 113 10.59 -0.54 8.34
N LEU A 114 9.55 -0.12 7.65
CA LEU A 114 8.84 -0.96 6.68
C LEU A 114 9.33 -0.57 5.28
N THR A 115 10.18 -1.40 4.68
CA THR A 115 10.65 -1.21 3.32
C THR A 115 9.63 -1.72 2.32
N VAL A 116 9.45 -1.01 1.21
CA VAL A 116 8.39 -1.29 0.23
C VAL A 116 8.97 -1.85 -1.06
N GLY A 117 8.34 -2.90 -1.58
CA GLY A 117 8.52 -3.38 -2.95
C GLY A 117 7.33 -2.97 -3.83
N THR A 118 7.58 -2.55 -5.06
CA THR A 118 6.55 -2.07 -6.00
C THR A 118 6.34 -2.94 -7.25
N ASP A 119 7.18 -3.94 -7.45
CA ASP A 119 7.07 -4.99 -8.47
C ASP A 119 7.71 -6.27 -7.90
N VAL A 120 7.64 -7.39 -8.62
CA VAL A 120 8.16 -8.68 -8.10
C VAL A 120 9.66 -8.64 -7.83
N ASP A 121 10.46 -8.01 -8.68
CA ASP A 121 11.91 -7.93 -8.51
C ASP A 121 12.28 -6.98 -7.37
N ASP A 122 11.57 -5.86 -7.25
CA ASP A 122 11.71 -4.93 -6.14
C ASP A 122 11.26 -5.54 -4.82
N CYS A 123 10.20 -6.34 -4.82
CA CYS A 123 9.76 -7.11 -3.67
C CYS A 123 10.85 -8.07 -3.18
N ARG A 124 11.58 -8.74 -4.09
CA ARG A 124 12.72 -9.59 -3.72
C ARG A 124 13.85 -8.79 -3.09
N ARG A 125 14.17 -7.61 -3.64
CA ARG A 125 15.19 -6.71 -3.07
C ARG A 125 14.79 -6.19 -1.70
N ALA A 126 13.56 -5.72 -1.55
CA ALA A 126 12.98 -5.26 -0.29
C ALA A 126 13.01 -6.35 0.78
N LEU A 127 12.61 -7.58 0.43
CA LEU A 127 12.65 -8.72 1.35
C LEU A 127 14.07 -9.09 1.75
N SER A 128 15.01 -9.16 0.79
CA SER A 128 16.41 -9.43 1.08
C SER A 128 17.03 -8.37 2.01
N LEU A 129 16.65 -7.11 1.86
CA LEU A 129 17.06 -6.06 2.80
C LEU A 129 16.45 -6.28 4.19
N ALA A 130 15.17 -6.62 4.27
CA ALA A 130 14.49 -6.88 5.55
C ALA A 130 15.06 -8.08 6.31
N GLU A 131 15.59 -9.09 5.60
CA GLU A 131 16.28 -10.24 6.21
C GLU A 131 17.61 -9.86 6.88
N ARG A 132 18.36 -8.92 6.29
CA ARG A 132 19.68 -8.52 6.80
C ARG A 132 19.61 -7.65 8.06
N HIS A 133 18.46 -7.02 8.32
CA HIS A 133 18.31 -6.06 9.42
C HIS A 133 17.17 -6.46 10.36
N GLU A 134 17.46 -6.57 11.65
CA GLU A 134 16.47 -7.01 12.65
C GLU A 134 15.22 -6.10 12.69
N GLY A 135 15.43 -4.78 12.66
CA GLY A 135 14.37 -3.76 12.72
C GLY A 135 13.65 -3.48 11.40
N VAL A 136 14.05 -4.11 10.28
CA VAL A 136 13.44 -3.87 8.97
C VAL A 136 12.43 -4.96 8.65
N PHE A 137 11.26 -4.56 8.18
CA PHE A 137 10.17 -5.42 7.70
C PHE A 137 9.79 -5.00 6.28
N ALA A 138 9.06 -5.83 5.55
CA ALA A 138 8.71 -5.58 4.16
C ALA A 138 7.20 -5.45 3.96
N ILE A 139 6.80 -4.48 3.14
CA ILE A 139 5.49 -4.37 2.51
C ILE A 139 5.70 -4.75 1.05
N LEU A 140 5.00 -5.78 0.57
CA LEU A 140 5.21 -6.33 -0.76
C LEU A 140 3.92 -6.26 -1.59
N GLY A 141 4.02 -5.74 -2.81
CA GLY A 141 2.90 -5.56 -3.72
C GLY A 141 3.37 -5.11 -5.10
N ILE A 142 2.41 -4.95 -6.00
CA ILE A 142 2.60 -4.46 -7.36
C ILE A 142 1.90 -3.11 -7.46
N HIS A 143 2.70 -2.07 -7.66
CA HIS A 143 2.21 -0.70 -7.68
C HIS A 143 1.24 -0.47 -8.86
N PRO A 144 0.21 0.39 -8.75
CA PRO A 144 -0.72 0.66 -9.85
C PRO A 144 -0.05 1.10 -11.17
N HIS A 145 1.17 1.61 -11.13
CA HIS A 145 1.91 1.96 -12.35
C HIS A 145 2.32 0.73 -13.17
N GLU A 146 2.50 -0.43 -12.52
CA GLU A 146 2.89 -1.69 -13.16
C GLU A 146 1.66 -2.49 -13.66
N ALA A 147 0.45 -2.01 -13.39
CA ALA A 147 -0.78 -2.75 -13.70
C ALA A 147 -0.98 -3.05 -15.19
N GLY A 148 -0.35 -2.29 -16.08
CA GLY A 148 -0.40 -2.53 -17.52
C GLY A 148 0.36 -3.77 -17.98
N THR A 149 1.33 -4.23 -17.19
CA THR A 149 2.25 -5.33 -17.51
C THR A 149 2.21 -6.47 -16.50
N ALA A 150 1.60 -6.26 -15.33
CA ALA A 150 1.44 -7.29 -14.31
C ALA A 150 0.71 -8.53 -14.85
N THR A 151 1.29 -9.70 -14.60
CA THR A 151 0.79 -11.00 -15.05
C THR A 151 0.25 -11.83 -13.89
N THR A 152 -0.44 -12.92 -14.21
CA THR A 152 -0.86 -13.91 -13.20
C THR A 152 0.35 -14.58 -12.54
N ASP A 153 1.47 -14.75 -13.26
CA ASP A 153 2.70 -15.30 -12.71
C ASP A 153 3.33 -14.34 -11.69
N ASP A 154 3.22 -13.02 -11.92
CA ASP A 154 3.68 -12.00 -10.97
C ASP A 154 2.87 -12.03 -9.67
N LEU A 155 1.55 -12.18 -9.77
CA LEU A 155 0.68 -12.34 -8.59
C LEU A 155 0.97 -13.62 -7.81
N ALA A 156 1.26 -14.73 -8.51
CA ALA A 156 1.68 -15.97 -7.87
C ALA A 156 3.04 -15.81 -7.16
N ALA A 157 4.00 -15.17 -7.82
CA ALA A 157 5.30 -14.87 -7.23
C ALA A 157 5.20 -13.94 -6.01
N LEU A 158 4.31 -12.94 -6.05
CA LEU A 158 4.02 -12.06 -4.93
C LEU A 158 3.43 -12.83 -3.75
N ARG A 159 2.47 -13.74 -4.00
CA ARG A 159 1.88 -14.60 -2.97
C ARG A 159 2.94 -15.40 -2.23
N ASP A 160 3.85 -16.04 -2.95
CA ASP A 160 4.94 -16.82 -2.35
C ASP A 160 5.85 -15.94 -1.48
N LEU A 161 6.18 -14.73 -1.94
CA LEU A 161 7.00 -13.79 -1.18
C LEU A 161 6.32 -13.31 0.12
N LEU A 162 5.00 -13.12 0.07
CA LEU A 162 4.21 -12.67 1.21
C LEU A 162 4.12 -13.72 2.34
N GLU A 163 4.41 -14.99 2.09
CA GLU A 163 4.47 -16.01 3.15
C GLU A 163 5.69 -15.82 4.08
N HIS A 164 6.68 -15.04 3.67
CA HIS A 164 7.87 -14.79 4.47
C HIS A 164 7.54 -14.01 5.77
N PRO A 165 8.11 -14.36 6.94
CA PRO A 165 7.78 -13.72 8.22
C PRO A 165 8.15 -12.23 8.30
N LYS A 166 9.10 -11.76 7.49
CA LYS A 166 9.43 -10.33 7.36
C LYS A 166 8.46 -9.56 6.46
N ALA A 167 7.66 -10.23 5.62
CA ALA A 167 6.66 -9.59 4.79
C ALA A 167 5.37 -9.39 5.61
N VAL A 168 5.13 -8.17 6.09
CA VAL A 168 4.10 -7.89 7.11
C VAL A 168 2.80 -7.30 6.56
N ALA A 169 2.79 -6.84 5.32
CA ALA A 169 1.60 -6.26 4.67
C ALA A 169 1.66 -6.44 3.15
N VAL A 170 0.48 -6.35 2.51
CA VAL A 170 0.34 -6.27 1.05
C VAL A 170 0.36 -4.81 0.62
N GLY A 171 1.19 -4.48 -0.35
CA GLY A 171 1.36 -3.13 -0.89
C GLY A 171 2.81 -2.82 -1.24
N GLU A 172 3.13 -1.74 -1.93
CA GLU A 172 2.21 -0.65 -2.24
C GLU A 172 1.26 -1.01 -3.38
N THR A 173 -0.04 -0.95 -3.11
CA THR A 173 -1.13 -1.25 -4.07
C THR A 173 -2.16 -0.13 -4.06
N GLY A 174 -3.04 -0.06 -5.06
CA GLY A 174 -4.14 0.90 -5.07
C GLY A 174 -4.37 1.52 -6.45
N LEU A 175 -4.64 2.83 -6.49
CA LEU A 175 -5.08 3.54 -7.70
C LEU A 175 -4.39 4.91 -7.86
N ASP A 176 -3.93 5.22 -9.08
CA ASP A 176 -3.33 6.52 -9.44
C ASP A 176 -3.87 7.02 -10.78
N TRP A 177 -4.84 7.93 -10.74
CA TRP A 177 -5.39 8.60 -11.94
C TRP A 177 -4.65 9.88 -12.31
N TYR A 178 -3.68 10.28 -11.49
CA TYR A 178 -2.91 11.49 -11.76
C TYR A 178 -1.74 11.20 -12.71
N ARG A 179 -1.03 10.08 -12.49
CA ARG A 179 0.10 9.68 -13.35
C ARG A 179 -0.35 8.95 -14.61
N ASP A 180 -1.44 8.19 -14.53
CA ASP A 180 -2.05 7.50 -15.68
C ASP A 180 -1.05 6.68 -16.52
N TYR A 181 -0.15 5.97 -15.83
CA TYR A 181 0.88 5.12 -16.46
C TYR A 181 0.37 3.73 -16.86
N ALA A 182 -0.79 3.33 -16.33
CA ALA A 182 -1.45 2.09 -16.67
C ALA A 182 -2.97 2.32 -16.81
N PRO A 183 -3.66 1.61 -17.73
CA PRO A 183 -5.10 1.74 -17.92
C PRO A 183 -5.86 1.57 -16.60
N HIS A 184 -6.83 2.45 -16.33
CA HIS A 184 -7.59 2.42 -15.07
C HIS A 184 -8.23 1.05 -14.77
N ASP A 185 -8.76 0.37 -15.79
CA ASP A 185 -9.32 -0.98 -15.62
C ASP A 185 -8.28 -2.02 -15.22
N ALA A 186 -7.03 -1.86 -15.68
CA ALA A 186 -5.93 -2.73 -15.27
C ALA A 186 -5.55 -2.46 -13.81
N GLN A 187 -5.45 -1.19 -13.39
CA GLN A 187 -5.20 -0.82 -11.99
C GLN A 187 -6.29 -1.39 -11.07
N ARG A 188 -7.58 -1.26 -11.43
CA ARG A 188 -8.68 -1.81 -10.64
C ARG A 188 -8.60 -3.32 -10.48
N ARG A 189 -8.31 -4.05 -11.57
CA ARG A 189 -8.18 -5.52 -11.51
C ARG A 189 -7.00 -5.94 -10.63
N LEU A 190 -5.86 -5.28 -10.79
CA LEU A 190 -4.68 -5.55 -9.96
C LEU A 190 -4.98 -5.28 -8.48
N PHE A 191 -5.54 -4.11 -8.18
CA PHE A 191 -5.89 -3.74 -6.81
C PHE A 191 -6.86 -4.74 -6.18
N ALA A 192 -7.91 -5.14 -6.90
CA ALA A 192 -8.84 -6.17 -6.41
C ALA A 192 -8.15 -7.52 -6.13
N ALA A 193 -7.24 -7.96 -7.01
CA ALA A 193 -6.50 -9.20 -6.82
C ALA A 193 -5.58 -9.16 -5.59
N GLU A 194 -4.92 -8.02 -5.34
CA GLU A 194 -4.06 -7.86 -4.17
C GLU A 194 -4.86 -7.71 -2.86
N LEU A 195 -6.06 -7.11 -2.89
CA LEU A 195 -6.99 -7.11 -1.75
C LEU A 195 -7.49 -8.51 -1.41
N GLU A 196 -7.76 -9.34 -2.42
CA GLU A 196 -8.12 -10.75 -2.25
C GLU A 196 -6.95 -11.50 -1.60
N LEU A 197 -5.73 -11.32 -2.11
CA LEU A 197 -4.52 -11.93 -1.56
C LEU A 197 -4.26 -11.51 -0.10
N ALA A 198 -4.43 -10.23 0.22
CA ALA A 198 -4.32 -9.73 1.59
C ALA A 198 -5.35 -10.37 2.51
N SER A 199 -6.58 -10.56 2.03
CA SER A 199 -7.66 -11.20 2.78
C SER A 199 -7.36 -12.69 3.04
N GLU A 200 -6.88 -13.42 2.02
CA GLU A 200 -6.50 -14.83 2.16
C GLU A 200 -5.38 -15.04 3.19
N LEU A 201 -4.38 -14.15 3.16
CA LEU A 201 -3.20 -14.24 4.03
C LEU A 201 -3.42 -13.57 5.39
N GLY A 202 -4.56 -12.93 5.62
CA GLY A 202 -4.87 -12.20 6.85
C GLY A 202 -3.91 -11.03 7.10
N LYS A 203 -3.42 -10.38 6.04
CA LYS A 203 -2.45 -9.28 6.12
C LYS A 203 -3.11 -7.91 6.00
N PRO A 204 -2.56 -6.88 6.67
CA PRO A 204 -2.88 -5.48 6.38
C PRO A 204 -2.60 -5.11 4.92
N VAL A 205 -3.24 -4.05 4.45
CA VAL A 205 -2.98 -3.43 3.15
C VAL A 205 -2.44 -2.01 3.30
N VAL A 206 -1.45 -1.67 2.49
CA VAL A 206 -0.86 -0.33 2.41
C VAL A 206 -1.18 0.26 1.04
N ILE A 207 -2.01 1.29 1.07
CA ILE A 207 -2.72 1.81 -0.10
C ILE A 207 -2.09 3.10 -0.60
N HIS A 208 -1.69 3.08 -1.87
CA HIS A 208 -1.48 4.27 -2.67
C HIS A 208 -2.80 4.70 -3.29
N THR A 209 -3.20 5.93 -3.01
CA THR A 209 -4.34 6.54 -3.68
C THR A 209 -4.00 7.95 -4.09
N ARG A 210 -4.23 8.26 -5.37
CA ARG A 210 -3.96 9.59 -5.89
C ARG A 210 -4.99 9.99 -6.93
N ALA A 211 -5.71 11.06 -6.60
CA ALA A 211 -6.85 11.55 -7.38
C ALA A 211 -7.90 10.46 -7.65
N ALA A 212 -7.97 9.41 -6.81
CA ALA A 212 -8.72 8.18 -7.03
C ALA A 212 -9.63 7.80 -5.84
N ASP A 213 -10.00 8.78 -5.02
CA ASP A 213 -10.60 8.59 -3.70
C ASP A 213 -11.87 7.71 -3.73
N ASP A 214 -12.83 8.05 -4.60
CA ASP A 214 -14.16 7.43 -4.60
C ASP A 214 -14.09 5.95 -4.97
N ASP A 215 -13.21 5.61 -5.91
CA ASP A 215 -13.00 4.23 -6.33
C ASP A 215 -12.08 3.45 -5.39
N THR A 216 -11.17 4.15 -4.70
CA THR A 216 -10.40 3.56 -3.61
C THR A 216 -11.34 3.13 -2.49
N PHE A 217 -12.33 3.97 -2.13
CA PHE A 217 -13.36 3.60 -1.17
C PHE A 217 -14.19 2.42 -1.64
N ALA A 218 -14.69 2.47 -2.87
CA ALA A 218 -15.52 1.40 -3.43
C ALA A 218 -14.77 0.05 -3.44
N ALA A 219 -13.49 0.03 -3.78
CA ALA A 219 -12.68 -1.18 -3.76
C ALA A 219 -12.48 -1.74 -2.34
N LEU A 220 -12.41 -0.87 -1.34
CA LEU A 220 -12.19 -1.22 0.06
C LEU A 220 -13.49 -1.50 0.84
N ASP A 221 -14.67 -1.38 0.24
CA ASP A 221 -15.96 -1.56 0.93
C ASP A 221 -16.13 -2.94 1.56
N ASP A 222 -15.65 -3.98 0.87
CA ASP A 222 -15.74 -5.37 1.33
C ASP A 222 -14.47 -5.86 2.06
N PHE A 223 -13.41 -5.03 2.11
CA PHE A 223 -12.17 -5.40 2.79
C PHE A 223 -12.30 -5.16 4.30
N THR A 224 -12.09 -6.22 5.09
CA THR A 224 -12.31 -6.20 6.55
C THR A 224 -11.01 -6.18 7.36
N GLY A 225 -9.85 -6.25 6.70
CA GLY A 225 -8.54 -6.18 7.35
C GLY A 225 -8.10 -4.76 7.70
N THR A 226 -6.90 -4.64 8.25
CA THR A 226 -6.28 -3.34 8.54
C THR A 226 -5.90 -2.62 7.24
N VAL A 227 -6.31 -1.36 7.11
CA VAL A 227 -5.98 -0.49 5.97
C VAL A 227 -5.09 0.66 6.43
N VAL A 228 -4.02 0.92 5.70
CA VAL A 228 -3.18 2.12 5.84
C VAL A 228 -3.24 2.91 4.54
N LEU A 229 -3.79 4.12 4.57
CA LEU A 229 -3.70 5.07 3.46
C LEU A 229 -2.34 5.78 3.56
N HIS A 230 -1.38 5.35 2.75
CA HIS A 230 -0.01 5.84 2.82
C HIS A 230 0.13 7.23 2.17
N CYS A 231 1.11 8.01 2.63
CA CYS A 231 1.45 9.34 2.12
C CYS A 231 0.18 10.17 1.86
N PHE A 232 -0.68 10.21 2.88
CA PHE A 232 -2.04 10.71 2.79
C PHE A 232 -2.05 12.09 2.14
N SER A 233 -2.89 12.25 1.12
CA SER A 233 -2.94 13.46 0.29
C SER A 233 -4.35 13.93 -0.04
N SER A 234 -5.37 13.22 0.43
CA SER A 234 -6.78 13.60 0.26
C SER A 234 -7.48 13.86 1.58
N PRO A 235 -7.42 15.09 2.13
CA PRO A 235 -8.13 15.46 3.37
C PRO A 235 -9.63 15.10 3.38
N ARG A 236 -10.27 15.05 2.21
CA ARG A 236 -11.68 14.66 2.05
C ARG A 236 -11.94 13.22 2.49
N MET A 237 -10.94 12.34 2.39
CA MET A 237 -11.06 10.94 2.80
C MET A 237 -10.96 10.73 4.32
N LEU A 238 -10.41 11.71 5.06
CA LEU A 238 -10.06 11.53 6.47
C LEU A 238 -11.26 11.14 7.36
N PRO A 239 -12.44 11.79 7.29
CA PRO A 239 -13.56 11.43 8.15
C PRO A 239 -14.04 9.99 7.94
N ILE A 240 -14.03 9.52 6.69
CA ILE A 240 -14.45 8.16 6.33
C ILE A 240 -13.39 7.15 6.79
N ALA A 241 -12.11 7.45 6.58
CA ALA A 241 -11.01 6.60 7.04
C ALA A 241 -11.08 6.39 8.57
N LEU A 242 -11.28 7.48 9.33
CA LEU A 242 -11.43 7.40 10.79
C LEU A 242 -12.68 6.62 11.21
N GLN A 243 -13.82 6.84 10.53
CA GLN A 243 -15.06 6.10 10.81
C GLN A 243 -14.92 4.60 10.56
N ARG A 244 -14.14 4.21 9.55
CA ARG A 244 -13.86 2.80 9.21
C ARG A 244 -12.73 2.18 10.04
N GLY A 245 -12.07 2.96 10.90
CA GLY A 245 -10.94 2.49 11.70
C GLY A 245 -9.66 2.26 10.89
N TRP A 246 -9.54 2.92 9.73
CA TRP A 246 -8.33 2.89 8.91
C TRP A 246 -7.26 3.84 9.46
N TYR A 247 -6.01 3.54 9.15
CA TYR A 247 -4.88 4.40 9.46
C TYR A 247 -4.59 5.32 8.27
N VAL A 248 -4.14 6.55 8.57
CA VAL A 248 -3.59 7.49 7.59
C VAL A 248 -2.14 7.78 7.97
N SER A 249 -1.22 7.74 7.00
CA SER A 249 0.18 8.10 7.26
C SER A 249 0.50 9.48 6.69
N PHE A 250 1.22 10.29 7.46
CA PHE A 250 1.71 11.59 7.04
C PHE A 250 3.21 11.51 6.82
N ALA A 251 3.65 11.96 5.65
CA ALA A 251 5.06 11.96 5.26
C ALA A 251 5.56 13.41 5.10
N GLY A 252 6.67 13.60 4.39
CA GLY A 252 7.25 14.92 4.13
C GLY A 252 6.30 15.89 3.41
N ASN A 253 5.30 15.38 2.69
CA ASN A 253 4.27 16.19 2.01
C ASN A 253 3.48 17.09 2.97
N ALA A 254 3.28 16.66 4.21
CA ALA A 254 2.64 17.47 5.25
C ALA A 254 3.49 18.69 5.66
N THR A 255 4.79 18.71 5.39
CA THR A 255 5.66 19.85 5.72
C THR A 255 5.62 20.98 4.67
N PHE A 256 4.98 20.75 3.52
CA PHE A 256 4.97 21.74 2.44
C PHE A 256 4.16 22.98 2.83
N PRO A 257 4.72 24.21 2.71
CA PRO A 257 4.04 25.43 3.15
C PRO A 257 2.67 25.66 2.52
N LYS A 258 2.47 25.19 1.29
CA LYS A 258 1.24 25.34 0.51
C LYS A 258 0.20 24.24 0.76
N ALA A 259 0.56 23.16 1.44
CA ALA A 259 -0.34 22.04 1.72
C ALA A 259 -1.19 22.33 2.96
N VAL A 260 -1.92 23.44 2.96
CA VAL A 260 -2.64 23.95 4.15
C VAL A 260 -3.64 22.92 4.68
N ASP A 261 -4.48 22.35 3.81
CA ASP A 261 -5.52 21.40 4.23
C ASP A 261 -4.91 20.09 4.74
N LEU A 262 -3.82 19.62 4.12
CA LEU A 262 -3.10 18.44 4.57
C LEU A 262 -2.44 18.66 5.93
N ARG A 263 -1.90 19.86 6.17
CA ARG A 263 -1.32 20.25 7.46
C ARG A 263 -2.34 20.35 8.59
N LEU A 264 -3.58 20.71 8.27
CA LEU A 264 -4.67 20.73 9.24
C LEU A 264 -5.23 19.33 9.51
N ALA A 265 -5.09 18.41 8.55
CA ALA A 265 -5.48 17.02 8.71
C ALA A 265 -4.53 16.22 9.62
N ALA A 266 -3.25 16.60 9.67
CA ALA A 266 -2.20 15.98 10.49
C ALA A 266 -2.21 16.51 11.94
#